data_AF-A0A3P7LPU8-F1
#
_entry.id   AF-A0A3P7LPU8-F1
#
_cell.length_a   1.000
_cell.length_b   1.000
_cell.length_c   1.000
_cell.angle_alpha   90.00
_cell.angle_beta   90.00
_cell.angle_gamma   90.00
#
_symmetry.space_group_name_H-M   'P 1'
#
loop_
_entity.id
_entity.type
_entity.pdbx_description
1 polymer ?
#
loop_
_entity_poly.entity_id
_entity_poly.type
_entity_poly.pdbx_seq_one_letter_code
_entity_poly.pdbx_strand_id
1 'polypeptide(L)'
;MLQSIINPPAMIRSLHMPPRIPQNLFWEHTREPYKTFPHHSGPEHERLLKEELLDYTPYRNWKIRHGFQDAIMVRDYKRRMVAAHFAPLRVRLNAIRKNTILPKDIRDTASVQIHSLPRDSCFTRIMTRCVVTSRRRGCKTRWRVSRIIFRNYADYNRMSGAIWAVWSHDTECTRRHMVWPPPAGTSTTDYIEKYHKNLSD
;
A
#
# COMPACT_ATOMS: atom_id res chain seq x y z
N MET A 1 26.35 66.67 -9.09
CA MET A 1 25.28 66.73 -8.07
C MET A 1 24.28 65.62 -8.37
N LEU A 2 24.40 64.47 -7.71
CA LEU A 2 23.48 63.34 -7.86
C LEU A 2 22.42 63.42 -6.76
N GLN A 3 21.17 63.70 -7.13
CA GLN A 3 20.03 63.67 -6.21
C GLN A 3 19.59 62.21 -6.01
N SER A 4 19.78 61.69 -4.79
CA SER A 4 19.27 60.39 -4.37
C SER A 4 17.76 60.48 -4.07
N ILE A 5 16.96 59.76 -4.85
CA ILE A 5 15.52 59.56 -4.61
C ILE A 5 15.36 58.64 -3.38
N ILE A 6 14.81 59.17 -2.29
CA ILE A 6 14.47 58.40 -1.09
C ILE A 6 13.04 57.88 -1.27
N ASN A 7 12.88 56.56 -1.46
CA ASN A 7 11.56 55.92 -1.44
C ASN A 7 11.03 55.83 0.00
N PRO A 8 9.73 56.10 0.25
CA PRO A 8 9.16 56.00 1.59
C PRO A 8 9.05 54.53 2.05
N PRO A 9 9.19 54.24 3.36
CA PRO A 9 9.10 52.89 3.88
C PRO A 9 7.66 52.34 3.75
N ALA A 10 7.55 51.10 3.29
CA ALA A 10 6.27 50.41 3.14
C ALA A 10 5.55 50.28 4.50
N MET A 11 4.32 50.79 4.59
CA MET A 11 3.48 50.62 5.77
C MET A 11 3.07 49.15 5.90
N ILE A 12 3.69 48.45 6.85
CA ILE A 12 3.27 47.12 7.27
C ILE A 12 1.92 47.29 7.97
N ARG A 13 0.84 46.77 7.38
CA ARG A 13 -0.46 46.69 8.06
C ARG A 13 -0.28 45.86 9.32
N SER A 14 -0.42 46.47 10.49
CA SER A 14 -0.49 45.75 11.76
C SER A 14 -1.77 44.92 11.75
N LEU A 15 -1.61 43.60 11.56
CA LEU A 15 -2.72 42.67 11.77
C LEU A 15 -3.01 42.68 13.27
N HIS A 16 -4.11 43.33 13.67
CA HIS A 16 -4.62 43.25 15.03
C HIS A 16 -5.09 41.81 15.26
N MET A 17 -4.22 40.94 15.79
CA MET A 17 -4.66 39.62 16.24
C MET A 17 -5.59 39.82 17.44
N PRO A 18 -6.75 39.11 17.48
CA PRO A 18 -7.60 39.14 18.66
C PRO A 18 -6.80 38.68 19.89
N PRO A 19 -7.14 39.18 21.09
CA PRO A 19 -6.43 38.81 22.31
C PRO A 19 -6.43 37.30 22.51
N ARG A 20 -5.25 36.74 22.83
CA ARG A 20 -5.09 35.32 23.11
C ARG A 20 -5.94 34.98 24.35
N ILE A 21 -6.88 34.03 24.20
CA ILE A 21 -7.67 33.53 25.33
C ILE A 21 -6.70 33.04 26.41
N PRO A 22 -6.82 33.50 27.67
CA PRO A 22 -5.91 33.11 28.74
C PRO A 22 -6.00 31.61 28.98
N GLN A 23 -4.86 30.95 29.18
CA GLN A 23 -4.80 29.49 29.34
C GLN A 23 -5.62 28.97 30.53
N ASN A 24 -5.80 29.84 31.51
CA ASN A 24 -6.56 29.66 32.75
C ASN A 24 -8.06 29.41 32.49
N LEU A 25 -8.56 29.74 31.30
CA LEU A 25 -9.95 29.54 30.88
C LEU A 25 -10.18 28.16 30.23
N PHE A 26 -9.11 27.40 29.92
CA PHE A 26 -9.24 26.03 29.44
C PHE A 26 -9.46 25.07 30.61
N TRP A 27 -10.58 24.34 30.58
CA TRP A 27 -10.82 23.22 31.50
C TRP A 27 -9.74 22.15 31.29
N GLU A 28 -9.08 21.74 32.38
CA GLU A 28 -8.09 20.66 32.34
C GLU A 28 -8.79 19.33 32.04
N HIS A 29 -8.74 18.92 30.78
CA HIS A 29 -9.27 17.62 30.37
C HIS A 29 -8.26 16.54 30.78
N THR A 30 -8.45 15.93 31.94
CA THR A 30 -7.70 14.72 32.32
C THR A 30 -8.13 13.60 31.37
N ARG A 31 -7.32 13.32 30.36
CA ARG A 31 -7.55 12.15 29.50
C ARG A 31 -7.05 10.93 30.25
N GLU A 32 -7.94 10.23 30.95
CA GLU A 32 -7.67 8.85 31.31
C GLU A 32 -7.72 8.02 30.02
N PRO A 33 -6.59 7.45 29.55
CA PRO A 33 -6.65 6.58 28.40
C PRO A 33 -7.50 5.36 28.77
N TYR A 34 -8.59 5.14 28.02
CA TYR A 34 -9.38 3.92 28.18
C TYR A 34 -8.47 2.69 28.06
N LYS A 35 -8.69 1.68 28.90
CA LYS A 35 -7.97 0.42 28.79
C LYS A 35 -8.19 -0.15 27.39
N THR A 36 -7.12 -0.35 26.63
CA THR A 36 -7.22 -1.04 25.33
C THR A 36 -7.75 -2.45 25.60
N PHE A 37 -8.88 -2.78 24.97
CA PHE A 37 -9.47 -4.11 25.14
C PHE A 37 -8.44 -5.20 24.82
N PRO A 38 -8.42 -6.31 25.57
CA PRO A 38 -7.48 -7.39 25.33
C PRO A 38 -7.58 -7.85 23.87
N HIS A 39 -6.49 -7.68 23.14
CA HIS A 39 -6.39 -8.02 21.73
C HIS A 39 -5.66 -9.35 21.61
N HIS A 40 -6.34 -10.39 21.12
CA HIS A 40 -5.82 -11.72 20.75
C HIS A 40 -5.21 -12.57 21.89
N SER A 41 -4.78 -11.96 22.99
CA SER A 41 -4.15 -12.59 24.16
C SER A 41 -4.92 -12.21 25.43
N GLY A 42 -6.23 -12.47 25.43
CA GLY A 42 -7.09 -12.28 26.59
C GLY A 42 -7.36 -13.62 27.28
N PRO A 43 -7.58 -13.63 28.61
CA PRO A 43 -7.84 -14.86 29.37
C PRO A 43 -9.09 -15.60 28.85
N GLU A 44 -10.14 -14.88 28.44
CA GLU A 44 -11.33 -15.47 27.83
C GLU A 44 -11.00 -16.24 26.54
N HIS A 45 -10.12 -15.68 25.70
CA HIS A 45 -9.74 -16.32 24.44
C HIS A 45 -8.87 -17.56 24.68
N GLU A 46 -7.97 -17.51 25.67
CA GLU A 46 -7.18 -18.69 26.06
C GLU A 46 -8.06 -19.80 26.64
N ARG A 47 -9.08 -19.44 27.43
CA ARG A 47 -10.09 -20.39 27.93
C ARG A 47 -10.84 -21.06 26.78
N LEU A 48 -11.36 -20.26 25.83
CA LEU A 48 -12.06 -20.79 24.65
C LEU A 48 -11.20 -21.77 23.84
N LEU A 49 -9.92 -21.45 23.63
CA LEU A 49 -9.00 -22.33 22.90
C LEU A 49 -8.76 -23.66 23.63
N LYS A 50 -8.65 -23.61 24.95
CA LYS A 50 -8.40 -24.77 25.80
C LYS A 50 -9.64 -25.66 25.90
N GLU A 51 -10.77 -25.09 26.31
CA GLU A 51 -11.97 -25.85 26.63
C GLU A 51 -12.75 -26.29 25.38
N GLU A 52 -12.95 -25.39 24.41
CA GLU A 52 -13.88 -25.65 23.30
C GLU A 52 -13.20 -26.10 22.01
N LEU A 53 -11.90 -25.81 21.84
CA LEU A 53 -11.20 -25.95 20.56
C LEU A 53 -10.03 -26.95 20.62
N LEU A 54 -10.26 -28.13 21.20
CA LEU A 54 -9.33 -29.27 21.20
C LEU A 54 -7.92 -28.88 21.70
N ASP A 55 -7.85 -28.11 22.78
CA ASP A 55 -6.59 -27.62 23.35
C ASP A 55 -5.68 -26.91 22.33
N TYR A 56 -6.27 -26.12 21.43
CA TYR A 56 -5.48 -25.40 20.42
C TYR A 56 -4.47 -24.47 21.10
N THR A 57 -3.20 -24.58 20.70
CA THR A 57 -2.12 -23.81 21.35
C THR A 57 -2.43 -22.31 21.31
N PRO A 58 -2.32 -21.57 22.44
CA PRO A 58 -2.55 -20.14 22.45
C PRO A 58 -1.47 -19.40 21.66
N TYR A 59 -1.84 -18.30 21.01
CA TYR A 59 -0.88 -17.46 20.29
C TYR A 59 -0.04 -16.64 21.27
N ARG A 60 1.28 -16.89 21.31
CA ARG A 60 2.21 -16.11 22.11
C ARG A 60 2.78 -14.95 21.30
N ASN A 61 2.69 -13.74 21.85
CA ASN A 61 3.24 -12.54 21.19
C ASN A 61 4.76 -12.67 20.99
N TRP A 62 5.20 -12.64 19.73
CA TRP A 62 6.63 -12.60 19.41
C TRP A 62 7.22 -11.19 19.65
N LYS A 63 8.44 -11.13 20.18
CA LYS A 63 9.22 -9.88 20.25
C LYS A 63 9.48 -9.34 18.84
N ILE A 64 8.98 -8.15 18.54
CA ILE A 64 9.14 -7.55 17.22
C ILE A 64 10.59 -7.09 17.05
N ARG A 65 11.25 -7.50 15.96
CA ARG A 65 12.58 -7.01 15.63
C ARG A 65 12.53 -5.54 15.19
N HIS A 66 13.60 -4.80 15.50
CA HIS A 66 13.80 -3.46 14.94
C HIS A 66 14.03 -3.54 13.42
N GLY A 67 13.75 -2.46 12.69
CA GLY A 67 13.92 -2.41 11.23
C GLY A 67 12.62 -2.30 10.41
N PHE A 68 11.46 -2.12 11.06
CA PHE A 68 10.25 -1.71 10.35
C PHE A 68 10.27 -0.22 10.05
N GLN A 69 9.84 0.16 8.85
CA GLN A 69 9.78 1.56 8.45
C GLN A 69 8.74 2.37 9.24
N ASP A 70 7.54 1.79 9.45
CA ASP A 70 6.42 2.46 10.11
C ASP A 70 5.75 1.58 11.17
N ALA A 71 5.11 2.20 12.16
CA ALA A 71 4.20 1.53 13.09
C ALA A 71 3.02 0.80 12.40
N ILE A 72 2.62 1.25 11.21
CA ILE A 72 1.58 0.59 10.42
C ILE A 72 2.07 -0.75 9.87
N MET A 73 3.35 -0.80 9.48
CA MET A 73 3.99 -2.03 9.02
C MET A 73 4.11 -3.04 10.15
N VAL A 74 4.46 -2.58 11.36
CA VAL A 74 4.48 -3.39 12.57
C VAL A 74 3.11 -4.02 12.84
N ARG A 75 2.02 -3.26 12.68
CA ARG A 75 0.65 -3.78 12.82
C ARG A 75 0.31 -4.84 11.77
N ASP A 76 0.70 -4.64 10.51
CA ASP A 76 0.47 -5.63 9.45
C ASP A 76 1.30 -6.91 9.70
N TYR A 77 2.54 -6.77 10.17
CA TYR A 77 3.39 -7.89 10.55
C TYR A 77 2.75 -8.73 11.68
N LYS A 78 2.29 -8.09 12.76
CA LYS A 78 1.58 -8.77 13.85
C LYS A 78 0.37 -9.56 13.33
N ARG A 79 -0.44 -8.95 12.45
CA ARG A 79 -1.59 -9.62 11.85
C ARG A 79 -1.21 -10.85 11.05
N ARG A 80 -0.13 -10.79 10.27
CA ARG A 80 0.35 -11.94 9.49
C ARG A 80 0.79 -13.10 10.39
N MET A 81 1.45 -12.80 11.52
CA MET A 81 1.85 -13.82 12.48
C MET A 81 0.64 -14.48 13.15
N VAL A 82 -0.33 -13.68 13.61
CA VAL A 82 -1.58 -14.19 14.20
C VAL A 82 -2.37 -15.01 13.17
N ALA A 83 -2.52 -14.50 11.95
CA ALA A 83 -3.25 -15.19 10.89
C ALA A 83 -2.56 -16.50 10.46
N ALA A 84 -1.22 -16.54 10.41
CA ALA A 84 -0.49 -17.77 10.12
C ALA A 84 -0.70 -18.83 11.21
N HIS A 85 -0.68 -18.42 12.48
CA HIS A 85 -0.91 -19.32 13.60
C HIS A 85 -2.33 -19.87 13.62
N PHE A 86 -3.38 -19.06 13.38
CA PHE A 86 -4.77 -19.54 13.38
C PHE A 86 -5.27 -20.06 12.03
N ALA A 87 -4.44 -20.06 10.98
CA ALA A 87 -4.82 -20.52 9.65
C ALA A 87 -5.45 -21.93 9.62
N PRO A 88 -4.81 -22.99 10.18
CA PRO A 88 -5.36 -24.34 10.09
C PRO A 88 -6.70 -24.47 10.84
N LEU A 89 -6.82 -23.82 12.01
CA LEU A 89 -8.06 -23.82 12.78
C LEU A 89 -9.21 -23.16 12.00
N ARG A 90 -8.96 -22.00 11.39
CA ARG A 90 -9.96 -21.30 10.57
C ARG A 90 -10.36 -22.11 9.34
N VAL A 91 -9.45 -22.85 8.73
CA VAL A 91 -9.77 -23.73 7.59
C VAL A 91 -10.70 -24.85 8.03
N ARG A 92 -10.40 -25.54 9.14
CA ARG A 92 -11.24 -26.60 9.71
C ARG A 92 -12.65 -26.11 10.04
N LEU A 93 -12.76 -25.00 10.78
CA LEU A 93 -14.06 -24.45 11.15
C LEU A 93 -14.85 -23.97 9.92
N ASN A 94 -14.19 -23.39 8.91
CA ASN A 94 -14.87 -22.99 7.68
C ASN A 94 -15.36 -24.18 6.86
N ALA A 95 -14.65 -25.30 6.89
CA ALA A 95 -15.09 -26.53 6.24
C ALA A 95 -16.38 -27.06 6.88
N ILE A 96 -16.45 -27.07 8.22
CA ILE A 96 -17.67 -27.45 8.97
C ILE A 96 -18.81 -26.49 8.66
N ARG A 97 -18.57 -25.18 8.79
CA ARG A 97 -19.58 -24.14 8.57
C ARG A 97 -20.21 -24.17 7.17
N LYS A 98 -19.40 -24.43 6.14
CA LYS A 98 -19.85 -24.45 4.73
C LYS A 98 -20.38 -25.82 4.26
N ASN A 99 -20.41 -26.83 5.14
CA ASN A 99 -20.89 -28.15 4.79
C ASN A 99 -22.42 -28.16 4.62
N THR A 100 -22.94 -28.94 3.66
CA THR A 100 -24.38 -29.12 3.42
C THR A 100 -24.95 -30.40 4.06
N ILE A 101 -24.10 -31.37 4.37
CA ILE A 101 -24.44 -32.70 4.92
C ILE A 101 -24.64 -32.61 6.45
N LEU A 102 -23.91 -31.72 7.12
CA LEU A 102 -23.95 -31.61 8.58
C LEU A 102 -25.25 -30.95 9.09
N PRO A 103 -25.74 -31.35 10.28
CA PRO A 103 -26.83 -30.67 10.97
C PRO A 103 -26.61 -29.16 11.13
N LYS A 104 -27.71 -28.41 11.22
CA LYS A 104 -27.68 -26.95 11.36
C LYS A 104 -26.97 -26.51 12.65
N ASP A 105 -27.24 -27.21 13.76
CA ASP A 105 -26.68 -26.88 15.07
C ASP A 105 -25.14 -26.87 15.07
N ILE A 106 -24.53 -27.90 14.48
CA ILE A 106 -23.05 -28.00 14.38
C ILE A 106 -22.47 -26.86 13.54
N ARG A 107 -23.18 -26.43 12.48
CA ARG A 107 -22.76 -25.32 11.62
C ARG A 107 -22.89 -23.97 12.34
N ASP A 108 -23.88 -23.83 13.19
CA ASP A 108 -24.09 -22.63 14.00
C ASP A 108 -23.05 -22.55 15.13
N THR A 109 -22.74 -23.66 15.81
CA THR A 109 -21.61 -23.74 16.76
C THR A 109 -20.28 -23.37 16.10
N ALA A 110 -19.98 -23.94 14.92
CA ALA A 110 -18.76 -23.60 14.18
C ALA A 110 -18.74 -22.12 13.75
N SER A 111 -19.90 -21.53 13.46
CA SER A 111 -20.01 -20.11 13.17
C SER A 111 -19.68 -19.27 14.40
N VAL A 112 -20.25 -19.59 15.57
CA VAL A 112 -19.95 -18.92 16.84
C VAL A 112 -18.45 -19.00 17.17
N GLN A 113 -17.85 -20.20 17.05
CA GLN A 113 -16.42 -20.42 17.27
C GLN A 113 -15.54 -19.59 16.31
N ILE A 114 -15.91 -19.44 15.03
CA ILE A 114 -15.16 -18.59 14.09
C ILE A 114 -15.20 -17.11 14.51
N HIS A 115 -16.33 -16.64 15.07
CA HIS A 115 -16.50 -15.26 15.52
C HIS A 115 -15.82 -14.98 16.86
N SER A 116 -15.65 -15.99 17.71
CA SER A 116 -14.92 -15.86 18.98
C SER A 116 -13.41 -15.77 18.80
N LEU A 117 -12.87 -16.27 17.69
CA LEU A 117 -11.44 -16.13 17.34
C LEU A 117 -11.01 -14.66 17.21
N PRO A 118 -9.70 -14.36 17.39
CA PRO A 118 -9.22 -12.99 17.38
C PRO A 118 -9.44 -12.36 16.02
N ARG A 119 -9.93 -11.13 15.98
CA ARG A 119 -10.22 -10.42 14.72
C ARG A 119 -9.05 -10.38 13.73
N ASP A 120 -7.83 -10.24 14.24
CA ASP A 120 -6.62 -10.15 13.43
C ASP A 120 -6.14 -11.51 12.85
N SER A 121 -6.77 -12.62 13.24
CA SER A 121 -6.60 -13.93 12.58
C SER A 121 -7.21 -13.97 11.17
N CYS A 122 -8.10 -13.04 10.83
CA CYS A 122 -8.80 -13.04 9.56
C CYS A 122 -7.88 -12.62 8.40
N PHE A 123 -7.71 -13.51 7.42
CA PHE A 123 -6.83 -13.30 6.27
C PHE A 123 -7.20 -12.06 5.43
N THR A 124 -8.47 -11.66 5.39
CA THR A 124 -8.95 -10.50 4.62
C THR A 124 -8.38 -9.16 5.10
N ARG A 125 -7.88 -9.12 6.34
CA ARG A 125 -7.30 -7.91 6.94
C ARG A 125 -5.83 -7.69 6.57
N ILE A 126 -5.17 -8.71 6.04
CA ILE A 126 -3.77 -8.64 5.61
C ILE A 126 -3.72 -7.81 4.33
N MET A 127 -2.85 -6.80 4.30
CA MET A 127 -2.67 -5.95 3.14
C MET A 127 -1.26 -6.10 2.58
N THR A 128 -1.13 -6.18 1.26
CA THR A 128 0.18 -6.14 0.60
C THR A 128 0.77 -4.74 0.73
N ARG A 129 1.93 -4.63 1.37
CA ARG A 129 2.69 -3.38 1.54
C ARG A 129 4.06 -3.51 0.89
N CYS A 130 4.66 -2.37 0.57
CA CYS A 130 6.06 -2.32 0.16
C CYS A 130 6.95 -2.71 1.35
N VAL A 131 7.88 -3.63 1.12
CA VAL A 131 8.83 -4.09 2.15
C VAL A 131 9.80 -2.99 2.58
N VAL A 132 10.15 -2.07 1.68
CA VAL A 132 11.08 -0.97 1.95
C VAL A 132 10.36 0.22 2.61
N THR A 133 9.34 0.76 1.95
CA THR A 133 8.72 2.03 2.36
C THR A 133 7.39 1.90 3.10
N SER A 134 6.89 0.69 3.36
CA SER A 134 5.57 0.44 3.99
C SER A 134 4.34 0.98 3.21
N ARG A 135 4.55 1.55 2.00
CA ARG A 135 3.51 2.09 1.13
C ARG A 135 2.40 1.06 0.88
N ARG A 136 1.15 1.48 1.07
CA ARG A 136 -0.03 0.59 0.96
C ARG A 136 -0.43 0.27 -0.49
N ARG A 137 -0.38 1.26 -1.38
CA ARG A 137 -0.93 1.14 -2.75
C ARG A 137 0.16 1.06 -3.80
N GLY A 138 -0.16 0.46 -4.95
CA GLY A 138 0.73 0.34 -6.09
C GLY A 138 1.98 -0.49 -5.77
N CYS A 139 1.82 -1.56 -5.00
CA CYS A 139 2.87 -2.55 -4.76
C CYS A 139 2.74 -3.68 -5.76
N LYS A 140 3.84 -4.08 -6.39
CA LYS A 140 3.87 -5.22 -7.31
C LYS A 140 4.04 -6.51 -6.51
N THR A 141 3.07 -7.43 -6.60
CA THR A 141 3.01 -8.63 -5.75
C THR A 141 4.23 -9.54 -5.89
N ARG A 142 4.76 -9.71 -7.11
CA ARG A 142 5.93 -10.55 -7.41
C ARG A 142 7.16 -10.14 -6.60
N TRP A 143 7.48 -8.84 -6.55
CA TRP A 143 8.68 -8.32 -5.88
C TRP A 143 8.40 -7.69 -4.50
N ARG A 144 7.12 -7.53 -4.13
CA ARG A 144 6.66 -6.92 -2.86
C ARG A 144 7.21 -5.51 -2.61
N VAL A 145 7.53 -4.77 -3.66
CA VAL A 145 7.96 -3.38 -3.63
C VAL A 145 6.93 -2.44 -4.23
N SER A 146 6.93 -1.18 -3.80
CA SER A 146 6.12 -0.13 -4.39
C SER A 146 6.60 0.21 -5.80
N ARG A 147 5.72 0.78 -6.63
CA ARG A 147 6.06 1.24 -7.98
C ARG A 147 7.24 2.23 -8.03
N ILE A 148 7.45 3.03 -6.97
CA ILE A 148 8.52 4.03 -6.91
C ILE A 148 9.87 3.33 -6.69
N ILE A 149 9.92 2.43 -5.71
CA ILE A 149 11.12 1.63 -5.41
C ILE A 149 11.41 0.66 -6.55
N PHE A 150 10.38 0.06 -7.14
CA PHE A 150 10.52 -0.80 -8.31
C PHE A 150 11.19 -0.07 -9.47
N ARG A 151 10.72 1.15 -9.81
CA ARG A 151 11.34 1.96 -10.86
C ARG A 151 12.78 2.30 -10.53
N ASN A 152 13.05 2.77 -9.32
CA ASN A 152 14.42 3.06 -8.88
C ASN A 152 15.34 1.84 -9.05
N TYR A 153 14.93 0.65 -8.60
CA TYR A 153 15.75 -0.55 -8.77
C TYR A 153 15.89 -1.01 -10.23
N ALA A 154 14.86 -0.84 -11.07
CA ALA A 154 14.93 -1.16 -12.48
C ALA A 154 15.84 -0.18 -13.25
N ASP A 155 15.67 1.12 -13.04
CA ASP A 155 16.40 2.18 -13.75
C ASP A 155 17.91 2.13 -13.43
N TYR A 156 18.30 1.75 -12.21
CA TYR A 156 19.70 1.56 -11.82
C TYR A 156 20.20 0.11 -11.99
N ASN A 157 19.52 -0.72 -12.80
CA ASN A 157 19.90 -2.11 -13.09
C ASN A 157 20.17 -2.99 -11.85
N ARG A 158 19.49 -2.72 -10.74
CA ARG A 158 19.56 -3.54 -9.51
C ARG A 158 18.61 -4.74 -9.55
N MET A 159 17.79 -4.85 -10.60
CA MET A 159 16.87 -5.96 -10.84
C MET A 159 17.28 -6.74 -12.09
N SER A 160 17.55 -8.02 -11.94
CA SER A 160 17.88 -8.91 -13.06
C SER A 160 16.70 -9.05 -14.03
N GLY A 161 16.94 -8.82 -15.32
CA GLY A 161 15.95 -9.00 -16.38
C GLY A 161 14.84 -7.94 -16.43
N ALA A 162 14.93 -6.89 -15.62
CA ALA A 162 14.05 -5.73 -15.72
C ALA A 162 14.67 -4.73 -16.68
N ILE A 163 14.27 -4.79 -17.94
CA ILE A 163 14.61 -3.78 -18.95
C ILE A 163 13.40 -2.92 -19.25
N TRP A 164 13.61 -1.75 -19.84
CA TRP A 164 12.50 -1.01 -20.43
C TRP A 164 11.87 -1.87 -21.53
N ALA A 165 10.54 -1.95 -21.50
CA ALA A 165 9.79 -2.60 -22.56
C ALA A 165 9.96 -1.76 -23.82
N VAL A 166 10.80 -2.24 -24.72
CA VAL A 166 10.86 -1.77 -26.09
C VAL A 166 10.01 -2.74 -26.89
N TRP A 167 8.90 -2.24 -27.40
CA TRP A 167 8.18 -2.96 -28.43
C TRP A 167 8.81 -2.49 -29.73
N SER A 168 9.24 -3.44 -30.58
CA SER A 168 9.39 -3.12 -31.99
C SER A 168 8.00 -2.70 -32.46
N HIS A 169 7.78 -1.39 -32.49
CA HIS A 169 7.01 -0.92 -33.60
C HIS A 169 7.91 -1.21 -34.79
N ASP A 170 7.50 -2.12 -35.68
CA ASP A 170 7.80 -1.95 -37.11
C ASP A 170 7.01 -0.71 -37.59
N THR A 171 7.23 0.42 -36.90
CA THR A 171 7.12 1.75 -37.44
C THR A 171 8.56 2.23 -37.40
N GLU A 172 9.34 1.77 -38.37
CA GLU A 172 10.05 2.74 -39.15
C GLU A 172 9.06 3.85 -39.55
N CYS A 173 8.92 4.85 -38.68
CA CYS A 173 8.42 6.13 -39.12
C CYS A 173 9.60 6.81 -39.84
N THR A 174 10.05 6.25 -40.96
CA THR A 174 10.79 6.98 -41.99
C THR A 174 9.96 8.19 -42.45
N ARG A 175 8.65 8.22 -42.16
CA ARG A 175 7.77 9.39 -42.25
C ARG A 175 8.19 10.58 -41.36
N ARG A 176 9.01 10.42 -40.32
CA ARG A 176 9.56 11.58 -39.57
C ARG A 176 10.59 12.39 -40.37
N HIS A 177 11.16 11.82 -41.44
CA HIS A 177 12.14 12.49 -42.29
C HIS A 177 11.60 12.86 -43.69
N MET A 178 10.36 12.48 -44.00
CA MET A 178 9.67 12.92 -45.21
C MET A 178 8.68 14.04 -44.88
N VAL A 179 8.97 15.25 -45.35
CA VAL A 179 8.08 16.40 -45.26
C VAL A 179 6.99 16.28 -46.34
N TRP A 180 5.73 16.60 -46.02
CA TRP A 180 4.67 16.74 -47.01
C TRP A 180 4.14 18.17 -46.98
N PRO A 181 4.05 18.89 -48.13
CA PRO A 181 4.34 18.45 -49.51
C PRO A 181 5.84 18.20 -49.79
N PRO A 182 6.19 17.49 -50.89
CA PRO A 182 7.59 17.21 -51.24
C PRO A 182 8.40 18.50 -51.38
N PRO A 183 9.67 18.52 -50.95
CA PRO A 183 10.54 19.69 -51.12
C PRO A 183 10.63 20.11 -52.59
N ALA A 184 10.67 21.41 -52.85
CA ALA A 184 10.80 21.95 -54.21
C ALA A 184 12.06 21.38 -54.90
N GLY A 185 11.90 20.88 -56.13
CA GLY A 185 12.97 20.25 -56.91
C GLY A 185 13.02 18.72 -56.86
N THR A 186 12.16 18.06 -56.06
CA THR A 186 11.97 16.60 -56.10
C THR A 186 10.72 16.21 -56.88
N SER A 187 10.80 15.18 -57.72
CA SER A 187 9.64 14.65 -58.43
C SER A 187 8.72 13.93 -57.43
N THR A 188 7.41 14.16 -57.52
CA THR A 188 6.43 13.53 -56.61
C THR A 188 6.48 12.00 -56.72
N THR A 189 6.77 11.47 -57.91
CA THR A 189 6.88 10.03 -58.19
C THR A 189 8.09 9.40 -57.52
N ASP A 190 9.29 9.99 -57.65
CA ASP A 190 10.50 9.48 -56.97
C ASP A 190 10.35 9.56 -55.45
N TYR A 191 9.66 10.59 -54.97
CA TYR A 191 9.39 10.77 -53.54
C TYR A 191 8.48 9.66 -53.00
N ILE A 192 7.46 9.27 -53.76
CA ILE A 192 6.55 8.17 -53.41
C ILE A 192 7.25 6.81 -53.56
N GLU A 193 8.05 6.60 -54.60
CA GLU A 193 8.79 5.34 -54.79
C GLU A 193 9.82 5.11 -53.67
N LYS A 194 10.54 6.17 -53.26
CA LYS A 194 11.45 6.12 -52.11
C LYS A 194 10.71 5.77 -50.80
N TYR A 195 9.48 6.25 -50.65
CA TYR A 195 8.62 5.90 -49.50
C TYR A 195 8.26 4.41 -49.50
N HIS A 196 7.88 3.85 -50.65
CA HIS A 196 7.51 2.43 -50.75
C HIS A 196 8.71 1.47 -50.69
N LYS A 197 9.89 1.91 -51.13
CA LYS A 197 11.11 1.10 -51.12
C LYS A 197 11.69 0.89 -49.72
N ASN A 198 11.44 1.83 -48.81
CA ASN A 198 11.86 1.78 -47.40
C ASN A 198 10.72 1.33 -46.47
N LEU A 199 9.75 0.59 -46.99
CA LEU A 199 8.59 0.10 -46.24
C LEU A 199 8.78 -1.34 -45.71
N SER A 200 9.88 -2.00 -46.10
CA SER A 200 10.09 -3.44 -45.95
C SER A 200 11.27 -3.85 -45.06
N ASP A 201 11.92 -2.90 -44.38
CA ASP A 201 12.85 -3.15 -43.27
C ASP A 201 12.24 -2.63 -41.95
#